data_AF-A0A7G7SWT4-F1
#
_entry.id   AF-A0A7G7SWT4-F1
#
_cell.length_a   1.000
_cell.length_b   1.000
_cell.length_c   1.000
_cell.angle_alpha   90.00
_cell.angle_beta   90.00
_cell.angle_gamma   90.00
#
_symmetry.space_group_name_H-M   'P 1'
#
loop_
_entity.id
_entity.type
_entity.pdbx_description
1 polymer ?
#
loop_
_entity_poly.entity_id
_entity_poly.type
_entity_poly.pdbx_seq_one_letter_code
_entity_poly.pdbx_strand_id
1 'polypeptide(L)' 'MRRTCTHCQRRLPEDQFPLAGGKRRGACRLCDNDVQRTRAPLAPVRVDAVQVRLNNLACLWFGPARRETPRNAA' A
#
# COMPACT_ATOMS: atom_id res chain seq x y z
N MET A 1 -11.20 -8.96 -29.30
CA MET A 1 -11.58 -9.99 -28.29
C MET A 1 -11.58 -9.36 -26.90
N ARG A 2 -12.42 -9.83 -25.98
CA ARG A 2 -12.48 -9.36 -24.58
C ARG A 2 -12.24 -10.53 -23.63
N ARG A 3 -11.51 -10.29 -22.54
CA ARG A 3 -11.18 -11.26 -21.48
C ARG A 3 -11.63 -10.77 -20.12
N THR A 4 -11.86 -11.68 -19.20
CA THR A 4 -12.21 -11.38 -17.81
C THR A 4 -10.95 -11.42 -16.96
N CYS A 5 -10.70 -10.35 -16.19
CA CYS A 5 -9.58 -10.29 -15.26
C CYS A 5 -9.76 -11.28 -14.10
N THR A 6 -8.73 -12.06 -13.76
CA THR A 6 -8.78 -13.02 -12.65
C THR A 6 -8.80 -12.37 -11.26
N HIS A 7 -8.42 -11.10 -11.14
CA HIS A 7 -8.39 -10.38 -9.86
C HIS A 7 -9.62 -9.51 -9.63
N CYS A 8 -9.96 -8.63 -10.58
CA CYS A 8 -11.07 -7.68 -10.41
C CYS A 8 -12.36 -8.09 -11.15
N GLN A 9 -12.37 -9.24 -11.83
CA GLN A 9 -13.52 -9.81 -12.55
C GLN A 9 -14.11 -8.91 -13.66
N ARG A 10 -13.47 -7.79 -14.00
CA ARG A 10 -13.91 -6.91 -15.09
C ARG A 10 -13.64 -7.55 -16.45
N ARG A 11 -14.57 -7.35 -17.39
CA ARG A 11 -14.44 -7.78 -18.79
C ARG A 11 -13.82 -6.67 -19.63
N LEU A 12 -12.55 -6.83 -19.99
CA LEU A 12 -11.71 -5.80 -20.61
C LEU A 12 -11.21 -6.26 -21.99
N PRO A 13 -10.82 -5.34 -22.89
CA PRO A 13 -10.17 -5.73 -24.14
C PRO A 13 -8.78 -6.35 -23.88
N GLU A 14 -8.31 -7.20 -24.79
CA GLU A 14 -7.11 -8.03 -24.58
C GLU A 14 -5.81 -7.23 -24.42
N ASP A 15 -5.74 -6.06 -25.02
CA ASP A 15 -4.63 -5.09 -24.91
C ASP A 15 -4.38 -4.67 -23.45
N GLN A 16 -5.40 -4.70 -22.59
CA GLN A 16 -5.31 -4.42 -21.16
C GLN A 16 -4.68 -5.55 -20.34
N PHE A 17 -4.28 -6.66 -20.96
CA PHE A 17 -3.61 -7.78 -20.31
C PHE A 17 -2.14 -7.83 -20.77
N PRO A 18 -1.17 -7.68 -19.84
CA PRO A 18 0.24 -7.64 -20.18
C PRO A 18 0.73 -8.99 -20.73
N LEU A 19 1.68 -8.93 -21.67
CA LEU A 19 2.39 -10.12 -22.14
C LEU A 19 3.58 -10.42 -21.24
N ALA A 20 3.71 -11.66 -20.79
CA ALA A 20 4.87 -12.17 -20.10
C ALA A 20 5.22 -13.56 -20.65
N GLY A 21 6.46 -13.76 -21.12
CA GLY A 21 6.89 -15.04 -21.69
C GLY A 21 6.05 -15.51 -22.89
N GLY A 22 5.64 -14.59 -23.76
CA GLY A 22 4.85 -14.90 -24.97
C GLY A 22 3.36 -15.19 -24.72
N LYS A 23 2.90 -15.21 -23.46
CA LYS A 23 1.48 -15.40 -23.10
C LYS A 23 0.92 -14.15 -22.41
N ARG A 24 -0.34 -13.81 -22.70
CA ARG A 24 -1.06 -12.76 -21.95
C ARG A 24 -1.40 -13.26 -20.56
N ARG A 25 -1.13 -12.45 -19.53
CA ARG A 25 -1.51 -12.74 -18.15
C ARG A 25 -3.04 -12.76 -17.98
N GLY A 26 -3.50 -13.42 -16.92
CA GLY A 26 -4.93 -13.42 -16.53
C GLY A 26 -5.35 -12.16 -15.77
N ALA A 27 -4.39 -11.48 -15.15
CA ALA A 27 -4.59 -10.18 -14.50
C ALA A 27 -4.54 -9.05 -15.54
N CYS A 28 -5.38 -8.02 -15.37
CA CYS A 28 -5.26 -6.80 -16.15
C CYS A 28 -4.10 -5.94 -15.63
N ARG A 29 -3.61 -5.02 -16.48
CA ARG A 29 -2.51 -4.09 -16.17
C ARG A 29 -2.70 -3.33 -14.87
N LEU A 30 -3.93 -2.91 -14.56
CA LEU A 30 -4.22 -2.19 -13.32
C LEU A 30 -3.99 -3.06 -12.08
N CYS A 31 -4.52 -4.29 -12.06
CA CYS A 31 -4.31 -5.20 -10.94
C CYS A 31 -2.86 -5.62 -10.79
N ASP A 32 -2.15 -5.87 -11.91
CA ASP A 32 -0.71 -6.15 -11.87
C ASP A 32 0.05 -4.94 -11.30
N ASN A 33 -0.28 -3.71 -11.71
CA ASN A 33 0.33 -2.50 -11.18
C ASN A 33 0.07 -2.33 -9.68
N ASP A 34 -1.14 -2.61 -9.20
CA ASP A 34 -1.47 -2.52 -7.77
C ASP A 34 -0.64 -3.53 -6.97
N VAL A 35 -0.49 -4.77 -7.45
CA VAL A 35 0.37 -5.78 -6.82
C VAL A 35 1.82 -5.31 -6.79
N GLN A 36 2.33 -4.74 -7.88
CA GLN A 36 3.69 -4.20 -7.93
C GLN A 36 3.87 -3.02 -6.96
N ARG A 37 2.90 -2.10 -6.89
CA ARG A 37 2.91 -0.98 -5.95
C ARG A 37 2.89 -1.44 -4.50
N THR A 38 2.15 -2.50 -4.19
CA THR A 38 2.06 -3.04 -2.83
C THR A 38 3.38 -3.70 -2.41
N ARG A 39 4.12 -4.26 -3.38
CA ARG A 39 5.46 -4.84 -3.15
C ARG A 39 6.57 -3.80 -3.14
N ALA A 40 6.34 -2.64 -3.78
CA ALA A 40 7.34 -1.59 -3.84
C ALA A 40 7.61 -1.05 -2.42
N PRO A 41 8.88 -0.93 -2.02
CA PRO A 41 9.20 -0.28 -0.74
C PRO A 41 8.70 1.15 -0.79
N LEU A 42 8.01 1.58 0.28
CA LEU A 42 7.63 2.97 0.43
C LEU A 42 8.89 3.83 0.50
N ALA A 43 8.81 5.03 -0.08
CA ALA A 43 9.86 6.02 0.12
C ALA A 43 10.05 6.27 1.63
N PRO A 44 11.29 6.44 2.11
CA PRO A 44 11.51 6.75 3.51
C PRO A 44 10.75 8.03 3.88
N VAL A 45 10.04 7.97 5.01
CA VAL A 45 9.37 9.14 5.56
C VAL A 45 10.44 10.14 5.95
N ARG A 46 10.39 11.34 5.38
CA ARG A 46 11.31 12.41 5.77
C ARG A 46 11.01 12.79 7.22
N VAL A 47 12.06 12.91 8.02
CA VAL A 47 11.94 13.38 9.40
C VAL A 47 11.55 14.85 9.36
N ASP A 48 10.32 15.17 9.76
CA ASP A 48 9.87 16.54 9.94
C ASP A 48 10.26 17.03 11.34
N ALA A 49 11.09 18.08 11.39
CA ALA A 49 11.56 18.68 12.64
C ALA A 49 10.40 19.19 13.52
N VAL A 50 9.31 19.68 12.93
CA VAL A 50 8.13 20.12 13.66
C VAL A 50 7.43 18.93 14.31
N GLN A 51 7.26 17.84 13.55
CA GLN A 51 6.67 16.61 14.07
C GLN A 51 7.50 16.01 15.21
N VAL A 52 8.84 16.01 15.08
CA VAL A 52 9.74 15.56 16.15
C VAL A 52 9.57 16.42 17.40
N ARG A 53 9.54 17.76 17.25
CA ARG A 53 9.34 18.68 18.37
C ARG A 53 7.99 18.42 19.07
N LEU A 54 6.91 18.27 18.31
CA LEU A 54 5.58 17.99 18.86
C LEU A 54 5.54 16.65 19.59
N ASN A 55 6.13 15.59 19.01
CA ASN A 55 6.23 14.29 19.67
C ASN A 55 7.03 14.37 20.97
N ASN A 56 8.17 15.08 20.98
CA ASN A 56 8.97 15.25 22.19
C ASN A 56 8.20 16.02 23.27
N LEU A 57 7.49 17.09 22.90
CA LEU A 57 6.62 17.82 23.81
C LEU A 57 5.52 16.91 24.36
N ALA A 58 4.82 16.16 23.51
CA ALA A 58 3.80 15.23 23.96
C ALA A 58 4.37 14.16 24.92
N CYS A 59 5.54 13.61 24.64
CA CYS A 59 6.21 12.65 25.51
C CYS A 59 6.54 13.22 26.90
N LEU A 60 6.83 14.52 27.03
CA LEU A 60 7.04 15.16 28.33
C LEU A 60 5.76 15.23 29.15
N TRP A 61 4.61 15.46 28.50
CA TRP A 61 3.32 15.64 29.19
C TRP A 61 2.64 14.31 29.51
N PHE A 62 2.69 13.36 28.59
CA PHE A 62 1.95 12.10 28.68
C PHE A 62 2.84 10.88 28.96
N GLY A 63 4.16 11.08 29.02
CA GLY A 63 5.13 9.99 29.01
C GLY A 63 5.35 9.43 27.61
N PRO A 64 6.33 8.50 27.44
CA PRO A 64 6.60 7.88 26.14
C PRO A 64 5.37 7.14 25.63
N ALA A 65 5.08 7.28 24.33
CA ALA A 65 3.99 6.59 23.68
C ALA A 65 4.13 5.07 23.87
N ARG A 66 3.19 4.46 24.60
CA ARG A 66 3.08 3.01 24.74
C ARG A 66 2.30 2.46 23.56
N ARG A 67 2.66 1.28 23.06
CA ARG A 67 1.92 0.55 22.00
C ARG A 67 0.68 -0.17 22.52
N GLU A 68 0.29 0.11 23.75
CA GLU A 68 -0.91 -0.44 24.36
C GLU A 68 -2.12 0.25 23.74
N THR A 69 -3.07 -0.54 23.22
CA THR A 69 -4.34 0.05 22.79
C THR A 69 -5.08 0.52 24.04
N PRO A 70 -5.70 1.72 24.04
CA PRO A 70 -6.35 2.29 25.22
C PRO A 70 -7.51 1.45 25.78
N ARG A 71 -7.89 0.35 25.12
CA ARG A 71 -8.86 -0.64 25.66
C ARG A 71 -8.30 -1.53 26.76
N ASN A 72 -6.98 -1.64 26.92
CA ASN A 72 -6.36 -2.59 27.85
C ASN A 72 -5.57 -1.92 28.98
N ALA A 73 -5.68 -0.59 29.14
CA ALA A 73 -4.95 0.18 30.15
C ALA A 73 -5.80 0.42 31.43
N ALA A 74 -6.58 -0.59 31.85
CA ALA A 74 -7.42 -0.58 33.04
C ALA A 74 -6.90 -1.59 34.06
#